data_AF-A0A7H8PKY9-F1
#
_entry.id   AF-A0A7H8PKY9-F1
#
_cell.length_a   1.000
_cell.length_b   1.000
_cell.length_c   1.000
_cell.angle_alpha   90.00
_cell.angle_beta   90.00
_cell.angle_gamma   90.00
#
_symmetry.space_group_name_H-M   'P 1'
#
loop_
_entity.id
_entity.type
_entity.pdbx_description
1 polymer ?
#
loop_
_entity_poly.entity_id
_entity_poly.type
_entity_poly.pdbx_seq_one_letter_code
_entity_poly.pdbx_strand_id
1 'polypeptide(L)'
;MNLINVTLQWSETSLYGAGERRLKKVPWNYPTLPDVTDTIDVMDFLKKCKDNNTFSCRPHEYFMYKNIRRCVFEWIQQEHFWTVEHRKWKMEDVGIIPAYIITDIGYTG
;
A
#
# COMPACT_ATOMS: atom_id res chain seq x y z
N MET A 1 -9.94 -5.74 18.56
CA MET A 1 -9.15 -4.86 17.67
C MET A 1 -8.25 -5.76 16.85
N ASN A 2 -8.40 -5.77 15.53
CA ASN A 2 -7.61 -6.62 14.66
C ASN A 2 -6.32 -5.90 14.29
N LEU A 3 -5.20 -6.62 14.27
CA LEU A 3 -3.93 -6.12 13.77
C LEU A 3 -3.70 -6.71 12.38
N ILE A 4 -3.25 -5.86 11.47
CA ILE A 4 -2.88 -6.26 10.11
C ILE A 4 -1.44 -5.84 9.81
N ASN A 5 -0.79 -6.61 8.94
CA ASN A 5 0.44 -6.17 8.29
C ASN A 5 0.09 -5.79 6.85
N VAL A 6 0.66 -4.69 6.36
CA VAL A 6 0.44 -4.21 5.00
C VAL A 6 1.78 -3.96 4.34
N THR A 7 1.93 -4.42 3.11
CA THR A 7 3.06 -4.11 2.24
C THR A 7 2.50 -3.46 0.99
N LEU A 8 2.84 -2.19 0.76
CA LEU A 8 2.61 -1.50 -0.51
C LEU A 8 3.86 -1.69 -1.36
N GLN A 9 3.74 -2.18 -2.59
CA GLN A 9 4.87 -2.39 -3.51
C GLN A 9 4.57 -1.70 -4.83
N TRP A 10 5.56 -0.99 -5.36
CA TRP A 10 5.47 -0.38 -6.69
C TRP A 10 6.67 -0.76 -7.56
N SER A 11 6.42 -0.90 -8.86
CA SER A 11 7.38 -1.32 -9.87
C SER A 11 8.02 -0.15 -10.63
N GLU A 12 9.15 -0.43 -11.29
CA GLU A 12 9.81 0.52 -12.21
C GLU A 12 8.97 0.84 -13.46
N THR A 13 7.99 0.00 -13.80
CA THR A 13 7.14 0.23 -14.97
C THR A 13 6.13 1.36 -14.74
N SER A 14 5.80 1.66 -13.49
CA SER A 14 4.88 2.76 -13.15
C SER A 14 5.62 4.07 -12.86
N LEU A 15 6.90 3.99 -12.52
CA LEU A 15 7.70 5.05 -11.89
C LEU A 15 9.19 4.83 -12.19
N TYR A 16 10.02 5.86 -12.30
CA TYR A 16 11.48 5.75 -12.53
C TYR A 16 12.28 5.00 -11.42
N GLY A 17 11.63 4.18 -10.58
CA GLY A 17 12.21 3.30 -9.58
C GLY A 17 11.16 2.42 -8.91
N ALA A 18 11.52 1.19 -8.55
CA ALA A 18 10.71 0.32 -7.71
C ALA A 18 10.88 0.67 -6.22
N GLY A 19 9.91 0.26 -5.40
CA GLY A 19 10.02 0.43 -3.96
C GLY A 19 8.89 -0.25 -3.18
N GLU A 20 9.00 -0.19 -1.86
CA GLU A 20 8.01 -0.76 -0.97
C GLU A 20 7.83 0.05 0.32
N ARG A 21 6.61 0.03 0.87
CA ARG A 21 6.29 0.53 2.21
C ARG A 21 5.69 -0.59 3.02
N ARG A 22 6.33 -0.93 4.14
CA ARG A 22 5.83 -1.92 5.11
C ARG A 22 5.22 -1.23 6.31
N LEU A 23 3.97 -1.57 6.61
CA LEU A 23 3.23 -1.15 7.80
C LEU A 23 2.99 -2.38 8.66
N LYS A 24 3.52 -2.38 9.88
CA LYS A 24 3.44 -3.52 10.79
C LYS A 24 2.48 -3.20 11.93
N LYS A 25 1.69 -4.20 12.35
CA LYS A 25 0.78 -4.11 13.50
C LYS A 25 -0.15 -2.90 13.41
N VAL A 26 -0.70 -2.64 12.23
CA VAL A 26 -1.65 -1.54 12.01
C VAL A 26 -2.99 -1.91 12.66
N PRO A 27 -3.57 -1.03 13.52
CA PRO A 27 -4.91 -1.23 14.04
C PRO A 27 -5.96 -1.13 12.91
N TRP A 28 -6.76 -2.17 12.74
CA TRP A 28 -7.90 -2.18 11.82
C TRP A 28 -9.22 -2.25 12.59
N ASN A 29 -9.98 -1.16 12.51
CA ASN A 29 -11.26 -0.98 13.22
C ASN A 29 -12.47 -1.00 12.28
N TYR A 30 -12.28 -1.35 11.00
CA TYR A 30 -13.38 -1.49 10.04
C TYR A 30 -13.89 -2.93 10.01
N PRO A 31 -15.20 -3.13 9.76
CA PRO A 31 -15.84 -4.44 9.83
C PRO A 31 -15.37 -5.39 8.73
N THR A 32 -14.96 -4.85 7.58
CA THR A 32 -14.47 -5.61 6.43
C THR A 32 -13.04 -5.20 6.10
N LEU A 33 -12.29 -6.15 5.58
CA LEU A 33 -11.01 -5.94 4.93
C LEU A 33 -11.27 -5.97 3.41
N PRO A 34 -10.44 -5.30 2.59
CA PRO A 34 -10.51 -5.48 1.14
C PRO A 34 -10.37 -6.98 0.80
N ASP A 35 -11.02 -7.43 -0.27
CA ASP A 35 -10.90 -8.79 -0.80
C ASP A 35 -9.74 -8.90 -1.80
N VAL A 36 -9.29 -10.14 -2.07
CA VAL A 36 -8.28 -10.40 -3.10
C VAL A 36 -8.86 -9.95 -4.44
N THR A 37 -8.09 -9.20 -5.23
CA THR A 37 -8.47 -8.54 -6.49
C THR A 37 -9.30 -7.27 -6.37
N ASP A 38 -9.62 -6.81 -5.15
CA ASP A 38 -10.23 -5.49 -4.99
C ASP A 38 -9.30 -4.40 -5.54
N THR A 39 -9.90 -3.48 -6.29
CA THR A 39 -9.26 -2.21 -6.60
C THR A 39 -9.46 -1.27 -5.43
N ILE A 40 -8.36 -0.78 -4.85
CA ILE A 40 -8.42 0.12 -3.70
C ILE A 40 -7.80 1.48 -4.01
N ASP A 41 -8.32 2.51 -3.36
CA ASP A 41 -7.60 3.78 -3.22
C ASP A 41 -6.62 3.65 -2.06
N VAL A 42 -5.32 3.63 -2.36
CA VAL A 42 -4.26 3.45 -1.35
C VAL A 42 -4.23 4.59 -0.35
N MET A 43 -4.50 5.83 -0.77
CA MET A 43 -4.48 6.97 0.14
C MET A 43 -5.63 6.89 1.13
N ASP A 44 -6.82 6.49 0.67
CA ASP A 44 -7.96 6.25 1.55
C ASP A 44 -7.76 5.01 2.45
N PHE A 45 -7.14 3.96 1.93
CA PHE A 45 -6.74 2.79 2.74
C PHE A 45 -5.78 3.21 3.87
N LEU A 46 -4.76 4.01 3.56
CA LEU A 46 -3.79 4.52 4.54
C LEU A 46 -4.45 5.43 5.59
N LYS A 47 -5.46 6.23 5.22
CA LYS A 47 -6.27 7.00 6.20
C LYS A 47 -7.00 6.07 7.18
N LYS A 48 -7.55 4.96 6.68
CA LYS A 48 -8.25 3.96 7.52
C LYS A 48 -7.32 3.28 8.53
N CYS A 49 -6.01 3.22 8.23
CA CYS A 49 -4.99 2.67 9.12
C CYS A 49 -4.73 3.50 10.41
N LYS A 50 -5.35 4.69 10.58
CA LYS A 50 -5.30 5.53 11.80
C LYS A 50 -3.90 5.75 12.42
N ASP A 51 -2.87 5.86 11.59
CA ASP A 51 -1.55 6.33 12.01
C ASP A 51 -1.20 7.60 11.22
N ASN A 52 -1.00 8.71 11.94
CA ASN A 52 -0.72 10.03 11.37
C ASN A 52 0.59 10.05 10.55
N ASN A 53 1.55 9.17 10.86
CA ASN A 53 2.79 9.01 10.09
C ASN A 53 2.64 8.01 8.92
N THR A 54 1.48 7.37 8.81
CA THR A 54 1.18 6.38 7.78
C THR A 54 0.34 6.95 6.63
N PHE A 55 -0.45 8.01 6.88
CA PHE A 55 -1.27 8.69 5.87
C PHE A 55 -0.47 9.48 4.81
N SER A 56 0.68 10.05 5.19
CA SER A 56 1.45 10.89 4.28
C SER A 56 2.51 10.09 3.52
N CYS A 57 2.84 10.58 2.33
CA CYS A 57 3.98 10.06 1.58
C CYS A 57 5.28 10.46 2.28
N ARG A 58 6.20 9.51 2.40
CA ARG A 58 7.54 9.66 2.98
C ARG A 58 8.49 10.22 1.93
N PRO A 59 9.62 10.84 2.31
CA PRO A 59 10.55 11.45 1.35
C PRO A 59 10.97 10.55 0.18
N HIS A 60 11.15 9.24 0.40
CA HIS A 60 11.52 8.26 -0.62
C HIS A 60 10.36 7.78 -1.50
N GLU A 61 9.13 8.18 -1.18
CA GLU A 61 7.90 7.88 -1.93
C GLU A 61 7.54 9.04 -2.86
N TYR A 62 8.47 9.98 -3.07
CA TYR A 62 8.34 11.06 -4.03
C TYR A 62 9.33 10.90 -5.17
N PHE A 63 8.91 11.29 -6.37
CA PHE A 63 9.74 11.35 -7.55
C PHE A 63 9.43 12.61 -8.37
N MET A 64 10.32 12.96 -9.30
CA MET A 64 10.14 14.10 -10.20
C MET A 64 9.59 13.62 -11.54
N TYR A 65 8.49 14.21 -12.00
CA TYR A 65 7.94 14.00 -13.33
C TYR A 65 7.59 15.34 -13.96
N LYS A 66 8.17 15.67 -15.12
CA LYS A 66 8.00 16.97 -15.81
C LYS A 66 8.22 18.17 -14.87
N ASN A 67 9.29 18.14 -14.08
CA ASN A 67 9.65 19.15 -13.07
C ASN A 67 8.63 19.35 -11.93
N ILE A 68 7.67 18.43 -11.77
CA ILE A 68 6.72 18.43 -10.66
C ILE A 68 7.08 17.26 -9.74
N ARG A 69 7.20 17.55 -8.43
CA ARG A 69 7.38 16.54 -7.40
C ARG A 69 6.04 15.86 -7.14
N ARG A 70 5.98 14.54 -7.26
CA ARG A 70 4.74 13.75 -7.13
C ARG A 70 4.92 12.63 -6.12
N CYS A 71 3.86 12.33 -5.37
CA CYS A 71 3.81 11.13 -4.55
C CYS A 71 3.53 9.92 -5.44
N VAL A 72 4.25 8.82 -5.19
CA VAL A 72 4.08 7.54 -5.86
C VAL A 72 2.64 7.01 -5.76
N PHE A 73 2.03 7.06 -4.58
CA PHE A 73 0.69 6.53 -4.37
C PHE A 73 -0.38 7.29 -5.16
N GLU A 74 -0.32 8.62 -5.10
CA GLU A 74 -1.23 9.50 -5.85
C GLU A 74 -1.04 9.37 -7.35
N TRP A 75 0.21 9.25 -7.81
CA TRP A 75 0.52 9.07 -9.23
C TRP A 75 -0.03 7.75 -9.78
N ILE A 76 0.24 6.64 -9.10
CA ILE A 76 -0.27 5.33 -9.52
C ILE A 76 -1.80 5.33 -9.48
N GLN A 77 -2.45 5.99 -8.52
CA GLN A 77 -3.91 6.11 -8.49
C GLN A 77 -4.47 6.91 -9.68
N GLN A 78 -3.70 7.85 -10.23
CA GLN A 78 -4.10 8.67 -11.39
C GLN A 78 -3.89 7.95 -12.71
N GLU A 79 -2.82 7.18 -12.83
CA GLU A 79 -2.41 6.53 -14.08
C GLU A 79 -2.88 5.06 -14.18
N HIS A 80 -3.09 4.41 -13.03
CA HIS A 80 -3.27 2.96 -12.87
C HIS A 80 -4.19 2.62 -11.70
N PHE A 81 -4.24 1.35 -11.33
CA PHE A 81 -4.97 0.84 -10.17
C PHE A 81 -4.05 0.04 -9.25
N TRP A 82 -4.40 0.01 -7.97
CA TRP A 82 -3.78 -0.85 -6.98
C TRP A 82 -4.59 -2.13 -6.82
N THR A 83 -3.91 -3.27 -6.75
CA THR A 83 -4.54 -4.57 -6.51
C THR A 83 -4.12 -5.15 -5.18
N VAL A 84 -5.05 -5.87 -4.54
CA VAL A 84 -4.84 -6.52 -3.25
C VAL A 84 -4.58 -8.01 -3.43
N GLU A 85 -3.47 -8.48 -2.89
CA GLU A 85 -3.16 -9.88 -2.62
C GLU A 85 -3.18 -10.17 -1.11
N HIS A 86 -3.81 -11.28 -0.71
CA HIS A 86 -3.80 -11.73 0.69
C HIS A 86 -2.72 -12.79 0.91
N ARG A 87 -1.86 -12.56 1.90
CA ARG A 87 -0.97 -13.59 2.47
C ARG A 87 -1.21 -13.72 3.97
N LYS A 88 -0.89 -14.88 4.55
CA LYS A 88 -0.92 -15.08 6.00
C LYS A 88 0.50 -15.33 6.47
N TRP A 89 0.98 -14.54 7.43
CA TRP A 89 2.31 -14.73 8.02
C TRP A 89 2.16 -15.25 9.44
N LYS A 90 2.91 -16.31 9.76
CA LYS A 90 3.05 -16.78 11.14
C LYS A 90 4.21 -16.02 11.78
N MET A 91 3.93 -15.19 12.78
CA MET A 91 4.95 -14.55 13.61
C MET A 91 5.08 -15.32 14.91
N GLU A 92 6.31 -15.66 15.31
CA GLU A 92 6.61 -16.52 16.45
C GLU A 92 5.95 -16.04 17.76
N ASP A 93 5.90 -14.72 17.98
CA ASP A 93 5.43 -14.14 19.25
C ASP A 93 3.96 -13.66 19.25
N VAL A 94 3.28 -13.71 18.10
CA VAL A 94 1.94 -13.07 17.94
C VAL A 94 0.92 -13.99 17.27
N GLY A 95 1.33 -15.15 16.76
CA GLY A 95 0.46 -16.06 16.02
C GLY A 95 0.32 -15.68 14.54
N ILE A 96 -0.79 -16.06 13.92
CA ILE A 96 -1.05 -15.79 12.50
C ILE A 96 -1.66 -14.38 12.37
N ILE A 97 -0.91 -13.46 11.76
CA ILE A 97 -1.40 -12.12 11.42
C ILE A 97 -1.68 -12.09 9.91
N PRO A 98 -2.88 -11.65 9.48
CA PRO A 98 -3.14 -11.43 8.06
C PRO A 98 -2.21 -10.34 7.51
N ALA A 99 -1.61 -10.62 6.35
CA ALA A 99 -0.74 -9.72 5.62
C ALA A 99 -1.36 -9.37 4.27
N TYR A 100 -1.47 -8.08 4.00
CA TYR A 100 -2.00 -7.55 2.75
C TYR A 100 -0.83 -7.06 1.92
N ILE A 101 -0.69 -7.58 0.70
CA ILE A 101 0.27 -7.09 -0.27
C ILE A 101 -0.55 -6.32 -1.30
N ILE A 102 -0.32 -5.03 -1.37
CA ILE A 102 -0.98 -4.13 -2.30
C ILE A 102 0.05 -3.76 -3.35
N THR A 103 -0.20 -4.13 -4.59
CA THR A 103 0.75 -3.98 -5.70
C THR A 103 0.19 -3.09 -6.80
N ASP A 104 1.06 -2.34 -7.45
CA ASP A 104 0.75 -1.73 -8.73
C ASP A 104 0.75 -2.80 -9.81
N ILE A 105 -0.25 -2.77 -10.70
CA ILE A 105 -0.31 -3.71 -11.83
C ILE A 105 0.49 -3.23 -13.05
N GLY A 106 1.11 -2.03 -12.96
CA GLY A 106 1.86 -1.42 -14.04
C GLY A 106 1.02 -1.13 -15.29
N TYR A 107 1.67 -0.60 -16.33
CA TYR A 107 1.08 -0.59 -17.67
C TYR A 107 1.02 -2.04 -18.16
N THR A 108 -0.17 -2.62 -18.28
CA THR A 108 -0.35 -3.79 -19.14
C THR A 108 -0.13 -3.31 -20.57
N GLY A 109 1.09 -3.51 -21.08
CA GLY A 109 1.44 -3.28 -22.48
C GLY A 109 0.62 -4.15 -23.41
#